data_AF-A0A1V2LBL3-F1
#
_entry.id   AF-A0A1V2LBL3-F1
#
_cell.length_a   1.000
_cell.length_b   1.000
_cell.length_c   1.000
_cell.angle_alpha   90.00
_cell.angle_beta   90.00
_cell.angle_gamma   90.00
#
_symmetry.space_group_name_H-M   'P 1'
#
loop_
_entity.id
_entity.type
_entity.pdbx_description
1 polymer ?
#
loop_
_entity_poly.entity_id
_entity_poly.type
_entity_poly.pdbx_seq_one_letter_code
_entity_poly.pdbx_strand_id
1 'polypeptide(L)'
;MKFTSALATICAATIATAKNILLTNDDGWASTGIRATYRELTAAGHNVYLVAPVEQRSGYGGTFMFTYTSTLLHDDQFHYKKEGDPAWGHEESDDHIWYFNGTPSASVAFAFDYLLPTYFANASIDLVVAGPNQGLNQDSLFTLSGTIGATYNAVYRGYPAIAFSGSNSNNSFFKDSLNDNPDDVQNIYASKVVELVDTLFAAQGDNPVLLPRGTGLNVNFPKVASDSTTGCTDPKYTFARLSGPEVVISSLKFNSSNGLFTFSYGSAIGSNVIYHGDAALPDENQVINHLDCTSDVALFSVDYTANIEQENEVRGMIGSILS
;
A
#
# COMPACT_ATOMS: atom_id res chain seq x y z
N MET A 1 -20.68 56.39 -26.50
CA MET A 1 -20.75 55.38 -25.43
C MET A 1 -20.13 54.10 -25.95
N LYS A 2 -18.94 53.73 -25.47
CA LYS A 2 -18.26 52.48 -25.85
C LYS A 2 -18.70 51.40 -24.86
N PHE A 3 -19.43 50.40 -25.33
CA PHE A 3 -19.75 49.21 -24.54
C PHE A 3 -18.56 48.26 -24.63
N THR A 4 -17.84 48.09 -23.52
CA THR A 4 -16.86 47.03 -23.33
C THR A 4 -17.58 45.78 -22.82
N SER A 5 -17.68 44.76 -23.67
CA SER A 5 -18.16 43.43 -23.29
C SER A 5 -17.09 42.72 -22.48
N ALA A 6 -17.36 42.45 -21.20
CA ALA A 6 -16.53 41.58 -20.37
C ALA A 6 -16.87 40.12 -20.70
N LEU A 7 -15.89 39.38 -21.23
CA LEU A 7 -15.96 37.92 -21.31
C LEU A 7 -15.81 37.38 -19.88
N ALA A 8 -16.86 36.76 -19.35
CA ALA A 8 -16.78 36.00 -18.11
C ALA A 8 -16.17 34.63 -18.42
N THR A 9 -14.93 34.42 -18.00
CA THR A 9 -14.29 33.10 -17.99
C THR A 9 -14.98 32.25 -16.93
N ILE A 10 -15.81 31.30 -17.35
CA ILE A 10 -16.36 30.28 -16.46
C ILE A 10 -15.23 29.28 -16.21
N CYS A 11 -14.56 29.38 -15.06
CA CYS A 11 -13.75 28.29 -14.55
C CYS A 11 -14.70 27.11 -14.29
N ALA A 12 -14.60 26.05 -15.09
CA ALA A 12 -15.17 24.77 -14.73
C ALA A 12 -14.40 24.26 -13.51
N ALA A 13 -14.93 24.49 -12.32
CA ALA A 13 -14.50 23.77 -11.14
C ALA A 13 -14.85 22.30 -11.41
N THR A 14 -13.82 21.47 -11.65
CA THR A 14 -13.96 20.03 -11.53
C THR A 14 -14.47 19.77 -10.12
N ILE A 15 -15.72 19.34 -10.00
CA ILE A 15 -16.26 18.85 -8.74
C ILE A 15 -15.49 17.57 -8.47
N ALA A 16 -14.40 17.65 -7.71
CA ALA A 16 -13.79 16.48 -7.14
C ALA A 16 -14.85 15.87 -6.22
N THR A 17 -15.50 14.80 -6.66
CA THR A 17 -16.45 14.08 -5.84
C THR A 17 -15.65 13.47 -4.70
N ALA A 18 -15.90 13.89 -3.46
CA ALA A 18 -15.31 13.26 -2.28
C ALA A 18 -15.50 11.74 -2.35
N LYS A 19 -14.41 10.97 -2.29
CA LYS A 19 -14.43 9.49 -2.32
C LYS A 19 -14.26 8.93 -0.93
N ASN A 20 -14.80 7.74 -0.70
CA ASN A 20 -14.63 7.03 0.55
C ASN A 20 -13.44 6.08 0.43
N ILE A 21 -12.42 6.28 1.26
CA ILE A 21 -11.17 5.52 1.22
C ILE A 21 -11.00 4.74 2.52
N LEU A 22 -10.74 3.44 2.42
CA LEU A 22 -10.26 2.65 3.55
C LEU A 22 -8.73 2.70 3.55
N LEU A 23 -8.12 3.31 4.56
CA LEU A 23 -6.67 3.41 4.74
C LEU A 23 -6.21 2.37 5.77
N THR A 24 -5.13 1.65 5.46
CA THR A 24 -4.52 0.64 6.35
C THR A 24 -3.00 0.62 6.16
N ASN A 25 -2.26 -0.17 6.93
CA ASN A 25 -0.83 -0.45 6.74
C ASN A 25 -0.42 -1.73 7.49
N ASP A 26 0.88 -2.02 7.51
CA ASP A 26 1.48 -2.96 8.45
C ASP A 26 2.39 -2.32 9.50
N ASP A 27 2.82 -1.07 9.35
CA ASP A 27 3.66 -0.37 10.34
C ASP A 27 2.99 -0.10 11.69
N GLY A 28 1.66 -0.12 11.72
CA GLY A 28 0.83 0.18 12.89
C GLY A 28 0.04 1.48 12.72
N TRP A 29 -1.13 1.54 13.35
CA TRP A 29 -2.11 2.63 13.25
C TRP A 29 -1.57 4.00 13.73
N ALA A 30 -0.58 3.99 14.62
CA ALA A 30 0.00 5.17 15.24
C ALA A 30 1.33 5.60 14.60
N SER A 31 1.76 4.96 13.51
CA SER A 31 2.97 5.34 12.80
C SER A 31 2.80 6.66 12.05
N THR A 32 3.85 7.46 12.01
CA THR A 32 3.84 8.80 11.36
C THR A 32 3.41 8.74 9.89
N GLY A 33 3.85 7.74 9.12
CA GLY A 33 3.56 7.62 7.68
C GLY A 33 2.07 7.48 7.34
N ILE A 34 1.36 6.55 8.01
CA ILE A 34 -0.08 6.37 7.79
C ILE A 34 -0.89 7.58 8.31
N ARG A 35 -0.43 8.22 9.40
CA ARG A 35 -1.09 9.43 9.93
C ARG A 35 -0.90 10.65 9.04
N ALA A 36 0.27 10.82 8.42
CA ALA A 36 0.49 11.83 7.38
C ALA A 36 -0.43 11.58 6.17
N THR A 37 -0.53 10.32 5.72
CA THR A 37 -1.37 9.93 4.58
C THR A 37 -2.85 10.15 4.85
N TYR A 38 -3.31 9.81 6.05
CA TYR A 38 -4.67 10.11 6.50
C TYR A 38 -4.97 11.61 6.45
N ARG A 39 -4.05 12.44 6.99
CA ARG A 39 -4.18 13.90 6.98
C ARG A 39 -4.29 14.43 5.55
N GLU A 40 -3.37 14.06 4.67
CA GLU A 40 -3.33 14.58 3.29
C GLU A 40 -4.54 14.13 2.45
N LEU A 41 -4.93 12.85 2.52
CA LEU A 41 -6.13 12.38 1.81
C LEU A 41 -7.40 13.08 2.31
N THR A 42 -7.52 13.30 3.62
CA THR A 42 -8.66 14.05 4.20
C THR A 42 -8.63 15.52 3.78
N ALA A 43 -7.45 16.15 3.78
CA ALA A 43 -7.26 17.53 3.34
C ALA A 43 -7.57 17.73 1.84
N ALA A 44 -7.37 16.69 1.02
CA ALA A 44 -7.78 16.65 -0.39
C ALA A 44 -9.31 16.53 -0.58
N GLY A 45 -10.08 16.38 0.50
CA GLY A 45 -11.54 16.35 0.48
C GLY A 45 -12.13 14.93 0.43
N HIS A 46 -11.32 13.88 0.55
CA HIS A 46 -11.81 12.52 0.67
C HIS A 46 -12.33 12.22 2.08
N ASN A 47 -13.23 11.26 2.15
CA ASN A 47 -13.69 10.70 3.40
C ASN A 47 -12.88 9.44 3.71
N VAL A 48 -11.97 9.51 4.68
CA VAL A 48 -11.00 8.46 4.95
C VAL A 48 -11.36 7.71 6.22
N TYR A 49 -11.31 6.39 6.18
CA TYR A 49 -11.42 5.49 7.34
C TYR A 49 -10.08 4.80 7.55
N LEU A 50 -9.33 5.17 8.58
CA LEU A 50 -8.08 4.48 8.92
C LEU A 50 -8.42 3.28 9.81
N VAL A 51 -8.09 2.06 9.34
CA VAL A 51 -8.21 0.84 10.14
C VAL A 51 -6.93 0.03 9.97
N ALA A 52 -6.09 -0.02 10.99
CA ALA A 52 -4.77 -0.63 10.92
C ALA A 52 -4.45 -1.49 12.14
N PRO A 53 -3.44 -2.39 12.03
CA PRO A 53 -2.92 -3.11 13.18
C PRO A 53 -2.53 -2.18 14.33
N VAL A 54 -2.74 -2.63 15.57
CA VAL A 54 -2.25 -1.92 16.76
C VAL A 54 -0.72 -1.86 16.82
N GLU A 55 -0.05 -2.84 16.22
CA GLU A 55 1.40 -3.05 16.24
C GLU A 55 1.96 -3.32 14.84
N GLN A 56 3.26 -3.16 14.70
CA GLN A 56 4.05 -3.49 13.51
C GLN A 56 3.88 -4.97 13.13
N ARG A 57 3.54 -5.18 11.86
CA ARG A 57 3.29 -6.48 11.23
C ARG A 57 4.05 -6.64 9.90
N SER A 58 5.24 -6.02 9.75
CA SER A 58 6.15 -6.36 8.65
C SER A 58 6.42 -7.87 8.60
N GLY A 59 6.37 -8.46 7.41
CA GLY A 59 6.55 -9.90 7.21
C GLY A 59 5.28 -10.75 7.39
N TYR A 60 4.12 -10.15 7.69
CA TYR A 60 2.85 -10.86 7.87
C TYR A 60 2.00 -10.95 6.58
N GLY A 61 2.60 -10.78 5.40
CA GLY A 61 1.87 -10.66 4.13
C GLY A 61 0.90 -11.79 3.87
N GLY A 62 1.33 -13.06 3.99
CA GLY A 62 0.48 -14.24 3.84
C GLY A 62 -0.31 -14.65 5.08
N THR A 63 -0.28 -13.87 6.16
CA THR A 63 -0.81 -14.29 7.47
C THR A 63 -2.16 -13.63 7.76
N PHE A 64 -3.15 -14.45 8.12
CA PHE A 64 -4.47 -13.98 8.57
C PHE A 64 -4.68 -14.40 10.03
N MET A 65 -4.42 -13.48 10.95
CA MET A 65 -4.58 -13.71 12.40
C MET A 65 -5.21 -12.50 13.06
N PHE A 66 -5.98 -12.75 14.12
CA PHE A 66 -6.56 -11.73 14.97
C PHE A 66 -6.57 -12.20 16.41
N THR A 67 -6.71 -11.27 17.34
CA THR A 67 -6.75 -11.51 18.78
C THR A 67 -7.80 -12.55 19.18
N TYR A 68 -7.52 -13.31 20.24
CA TYR A 68 -8.45 -14.23 20.91
C TYR A 68 -8.86 -13.73 22.30
N THR A 69 -8.37 -12.56 22.71
CA THR A 69 -8.74 -11.87 23.95
C THR A 69 -9.41 -10.54 23.64
N SER A 70 -10.30 -10.09 24.53
CA SER A 70 -10.96 -8.79 24.41
C SER A 70 -10.05 -7.60 24.70
N THR A 71 -8.85 -7.85 25.26
CA THR A 71 -7.86 -6.84 25.63
C THR A 71 -6.49 -7.17 25.01
N LEU A 72 -5.62 -6.16 24.93
CA LEU A 72 -4.22 -6.32 24.56
C LEU A 72 -3.45 -7.09 25.64
N LEU A 73 -2.52 -7.93 25.20
CA LEU A 73 -1.68 -8.78 26.07
C LEU A 73 -0.35 -8.12 26.44
N HIS A 74 0.00 -7.03 25.76
CA HIS A 74 1.20 -6.24 25.96
C HIS A 74 0.96 -4.82 25.43
N ASP A 75 1.84 -3.89 25.79
CA ASP A 75 1.87 -2.54 25.24
C ASP A 75 2.14 -2.56 23.73
N ASP A 76 1.55 -1.61 22.99
CA ASP A 76 1.91 -1.40 21.58
C ASP A 76 3.33 -0.82 21.43
N GLN A 77 3.83 -0.79 20.19
CA GLN A 77 5.22 -0.39 19.90
C GLN A 77 5.60 1.04 20.29
N PHE A 78 4.59 1.91 20.46
CA PHE A 78 4.79 3.31 20.82
C PHE A 78 4.33 3.61 22.25
N HIS A 79 3.96 2.58 23.01
CA HIS A 79 3.38 2.70 24.34
C HIS A 79 2.13 3.59 24.37
N TYR A 80 1.44 3.72 23.23
CA TYR A 80 0.24 4.53 23.10
C TYR A 80 -1.00 3.77 23.57
N LYS A 81 -1.09 2.48 23.23
CA LYS A 81 -2.02 1.53 23.84
C LYS A 81 -1.27 0.60 24.79
N LYS A 82 -1.91 0.29 25.91
CA LYS A 82 -1.32 -0.43 27.05
C LYS A 82 -1.84 -1.85 27.17
N GLU A 83 -1.07 -2.71 27.80
CA GLU A 83 -1.58 -4.00 28.28
C GLU A 83 -2.90 -3.79 29.05
N GLY A 84 -3.92 -4.59 28.71
CA GLY A 84 -5.25 -4.49 29.29
C GLY A 84 -6.21 -3.51 28.59
N ASP A 85 -5.73 -2.63 27.70
CA ASP A 85 -6.61 -1.84 26.84
C ASP A 85 -7.44 -2.74 25.92
N PRO A 86 -8.60 -2.29 25.41
CA PRO A 86 -9.39 -3.05 24.44
C PRO A 86 -8.56 -3.48 23.23
N ALA A 87 -8.79 -4.70 22.73
CA ALA A 87 -8.07 -5.26 21.59
C ALA A 87 -8.35 -4.55 20.25
N TRP A 88 -9.32 -3.65 20.23
CA TRP A 88 -9.63 -2.75 19.12
C TRP A 88 -10.37 -1.53 19.66
N GLY A 89 -10.32 -0.43 18.91
CA GLY A 89 -10.96 0.82 19.30
C GLY A 89 -10.59 1.94 18.35
N HIS A 90 -10.96 3.17 18.68
CA HIS A 90 -10.68 4.35 17.87
C HIS A 90 -9.96 5.44 18.67
N GLU A 91 -9.46 6.44 17.94
CA GLU A 91 -8.94 7.68 18.50
C GLU A 91 -10.09 8.47 19.15
N GLU A 92 -9.90 8.99 20.37
CA GLU A 92 -10.97 9.75 21.04
C GLU A 92 -11.33 11.05 20.31
N SER A 93 -10.35 11.65 19.63
CA SER A 93 -10.53 12.91 18.90
C SER A 93 -11.06 12.73 17.48
N ASP A 94 -11.08 11.51 16.96
CA ASP A 94 -11.42 11.23 15.57
C ASP A 94 -11.96 9.80 15.44
N ASP A 95 -13.27 9.68 15.22
CA ASP A 95 -13.94 8.39 15.10
C ASP A 95 -13.64 7.70 13.77
N HIS A 96 -12.90 8.29 12.84
CA HIS A 96 -12.48 7.64 11.60
C HIS A 96 -11.12 6.93 11.70
N ILE A 97 -10.45 7.00 12.86
CA ILE A 97 -9.12 6.38 13.07
C ILE A 97 -9.22 5.25 14.07
N TRP A 98 -9.11 4.01 13.60
CA TRP A 98 -9.24 2.78 14.36
C TRP A 98 -7.97 1.94 14.38
N TYR A 99 -7.78 1.24 15.48
CA TYR A 99 -6.80 0.18 15.62
C TYR A 99 -7.48 -1.17 15.84
N PHE A 100 -6.83 -2.23 15.38
CA PHE A 100 -7.27 -3.60 15.56
C PHE A 100 -6.09 -4.51 15.91
N ASN A 101 -6.21 -5.34 16.94
CA ASN A 101 -5.20 -6.34 17.27
C ASN A 101 -5.31 -7.55 16.34
N GLY A 102 -4.70 -7.43 15.16
CA GLY A 102 -4.61 -8.47 14.15
C GLY A 102 -3.57 -8.15 13.08
N THR A 103 -3.53 -8.97 12.03
CA THR A 103 -2.69 -8.73 10.86
C THR A 103 -3.30 -7.64 9.95
N PRO A 104 -2.54 -7.09 8.99
CA PRO A 104 -3.06 -6.10 8.04
C PRO A 104 -4.28 -6.62 7.27
N SER A 105 -4.21 -7.85 6.74
CA SER A 105 -5.35 -8.50 6.07
C SER A 105 -6.54 -8.70 7.00
N ALA A 106 -6.32 -9.02 8.28
CA ALA A 106 -7.38 -9.13 9.26
C ALA A 106 -7.98 -7.75 9.64
N SER A 107 -7.19 -6.68 9.56
CA SER A 107 -7.68 -5.30 9.78
C SER A 107 -8.62 -4.87 8.65
N VAL A 108 -8.30 -5.23 7.40
CA VAL A 108 -9.20 -5.07 6.25
C VAL A 108 -10.48 -5.91 6.44
N ALA A 109 -10.35 -7.17 6.89
CA ALA A 109 -11.50 -8.01 7.28
C ALA A 109 -12.40 -7.32 8.30
N PHE A 110 -11.83 -6.91 9.42
CA PHE A 110 -12.50 -6.19 10.50
C PHE A 110 -13.22 -4.92 10.03
N ALA A 111 -12.56 -4.12 9.17
CA ALA A 111 -13.15 -2.91 8.61
C ALA A 111 -14.47 -3.20 7.89
N PHE A 112 -14.45 -4.13 6.95
CA PHE A 112 -15.59 -4.42 6.08
C PHE A 112 -16.66 -5.33 6.72
N ASP A 113 -16.28 -6.31 7.54
CA ASP A 113 -17.22 -7.29 8.09
C ASP A 113 -17.91 -6.79 9.37
N TYR A 114 -17.31 -5.83 10.07
CA TYR A 114 -17.81 -5.38 11.37
C TYR A 114 -17.88 -3.86 11.49
N LEU A 115 -16.75 -3.16 11.34
CA LEU A 115 -16.66 -1.74 11.68
C LEU A 115 -17.56 -0.86 10.81
N LEU A 116 -17.43 -0.96 9.48
CA LEU A 116 -18.21 -0.14 8.55
C LEU A 116 -19.72 -0.43 8.66
N PRO A 117 -20.19 -1.70 8.66
CA PRO A 117 -21.61 -1.99 8.85
C PRO A 117 -22.18 -1.54 10.20
N THR A 118 -21.37 -1.55 11.27
CA THR A 118 -21.84 -1.27 12.63
C THR A 118 -21.83 0.22 12.97
N TYR A 119 -20.77 0.93 12.61
CA TYR A 119 -20.53 2.31 13.05
C TYR A 119 -20.71 3.35 11.93
N PHE A 120 -20.57 2.95 10.66
CA PHE A 120 -20.64 3.84 9.50
C PHE A 120 -21.71 3.37 8.51
N ALA A 121 -22.94 3.27 9.00
CA ALA A 121 -24.06 2.76 8.22
C ALA A 121 -24.16 3.44 6.85
N ASN A 122 -24.22 2.63 5.78
CA ASN A 122 -24.24 3.05 4.37
C ASN A 122 -22.92 3.60 3.78
N ALA A 123 -21.79 3.50 4.50
CA ALA A 123 -20.49 3.80 3.90
C ALA A 123 -20.14 2.75 2.82
N SER A 124 -19.97 3.19 1.58
CA SER A 124 -19.40 2.39 0.49
C SER A 124 -17.96 2.81 0.28
N ILE A 125 -17.01 1.87 0.28
CA ILE A 125 -15.59 2.17 0.02
C ILE A 125 -15.32 2.15 -1.50
N ASP A 126 -14.74 3.22 -2.01
CA ASP A 126 -14.36 3.39 -3.42
C ASP A 126 -12.95 2.85 -3.70
N LEU A 127 -12.07 2.88 -2.70
CA LEU A 127 -10.66 2.47 -2.80
C LEU A 127 -10.11 2.04 -1.44
N VAL A 128 -9.29 0.99 -1.44
CA VAL A 128 -8.43 0.65 -0.30
C VAL A 128 -7.01 1.14 -0.58
N VAL A 129 -6.44 1.89 0.36
CA VAL A 129 -5.06 2.37 0.32
C VAL A 129 -4.30 1.70 1.46
N ALA A 130 -3.21 1.00 1.16
CA ALA A 130 -2.35 0.39 2.16
C ALA A 130 -0.97 1.06 2.17
N GLY A 131 -0.47 1.40 3.36
CA GLY A 131 0.80 2.08 3.57
C GLY A 131 0.65 3.60 3.74
N PRO A 132 1.70 4.38 3.42
CA PRO A 132 3.00 3.92 2.95
C PRO A 132 3.71 3.04 3.98
N ASN A 133 4.23 1.90 3.52
CA ASN A 133 5.15 1.06 4.30
C ASN A 133 6.52 1.72 4.40
N GLN A 134 7.26 1.40 5.45
CA GLN A 134 8.68 1.71 5.51
C GLN A 134 9.54 0.59 4.98
N GLY A 135 10.35 0.93 3.98
CA GLY A 135 11.01 -0.05 3.15
C GLY A 135 10.13 -0.45 1.98
N LEU A 136 10.80 -0.98 0.96
CA LEU A 136 10.21 -1.33 -0.32
C LEU A 136 9.54 -2.70 -0.23
N ASN A 137 8.46 -2.86 -1.00
CA ASN A 137 7.73 -4.13 -1.16
C ASN A 137 7.81 -4.62 -2.61
N GLN A 138 9.02 -4.62 -3.15
CA GLN A 138 9.38 -5.22 -4.43
C GLN A 138 9.89 -6.65 -4.23
N ASP A 139 10.21 -7.37 -5.30
CA ASP A 139 10.85 -8.68 -5.25
C ASP A 139 10.02 -9.80 -4.61
N SER A 140 10.69 -10.86 -4.14
CA SER A 140 10.08 -11.88 -3.30
C SER A 140 9.50 -11.34 -1.98
N LEU A 141 9.82 -10.09 -1.58
CA LEU A 141 9.21 -9.47 -0.41
C LEU A 141 7.74 -9.15 -0.66
N PHE A 142 7.29 -9.01 -1.91
CA PHE A 142 5.90 -8.76 -2.28
C PHE A 142 4.92 -9.69 -1.54
N THR A 143 5.18 -10.99 -1.51
CA THR A 143 4.28 -11.96 -0.83
C THR A 143 4.43 -11.96 0.69
N LEU A 144 5.59 -11.53 1.20
CA LEU A 144 5.88 -11.46 2.63
C LEU A 144 5.38 -10.15 3.26
N SER A 145 5.14 -9.13 2.45
CA SER A 145 4.75 -7.79 2.89
C SER A 145 3.35 -7.74 3.48
N GLY A 146 3.21 -7.21 4.70
CA GLY A 146 1.92 -7.00 5.33
C GLY A 146 1.07 -5.95 4.59
N THR A 147 1.71 -4.88 4.09
CA THR A 147 1.06 -3.86 3.27
C THR A 147 0.48 -4.46 1.97
N ILE A 148 1.20 -5.34 1.29
CA ILE A 148 0.66 -6.09 0.13
C ILE A 148 -0.41 -7.09 0.56
N GLY A 149 -0.21 -7.75 1.71
CA GLY A 149 -1.19 -8.59 2.41
C GLY A 149 -2.58 -7.98 2.50
N ALA A 150 -2.65 -6.78 3.06
CA ALA A 150 -3.88 -6.00 3.15
C ALA A 150 -4.46 -5.68 1.77
N THR A 151 -3.59 -5.30 0.83
CA THR A 151 -3.98 -4.87 -0.52
C THR A 151 -4.63 -6.00 -1.32
N TYR A 152 -3.98 -7.18 -1.45
CA TYR A 152 -4.60 -8.27 -2.19
C TYR A 152 -5.83 -8.84 -1.48
N ASN A 153 -5.92 -8.76 -0.13
CA ASN A 153 -7.14 -9.15 0.58
C ASN A 153 -8.33 -8.25 0.23
N ALA A 154 -8.11 -6.94 0.08
CA ALA A 154 -9.11 -6.01 -0.42
C ALA A 154 -9.54 -6.34 -1.86
N VAL A 155 -8.57 -6.62 -2.74
CA VAL A 155 -8.84 -7.03 -4.13
C VAL A 155 -9.67 -8.32 -4.18
N TYR A 156 -9.36 -9.31 -3.36
CA TYR A 156 -10.14 -10.55 -3.26
C TYR A 156 -11.60 -10.31 -2.88
N ARG A 157 -11.87 -9.27 -2.11
CA ARG A 157 -13.21 -8.89 -1.66
C ARG A 157 -13.93 -8.00 -2.67
N GLY A 158 -13.30 -7.73 -3.81
CA GLY A 158 -13.87 -6.98 -4.93
C GLY A 158 -13.65 -5.48 -4.86
N TYR A 159 -12.80 -4.98 -3.95
CA TYR A 159 -12.45 -3.58 -3.84
C TYR A 159 -11.15 -3.27 -4.59
N PRO A 160 -11.08 -2.20 -5.39
CA PRO A 160 -9.81 -1.76 -5.95
C PRO A 160 -8.87 -1.36 -4.80
N ALA A 161 -7.59 -1.69 -4.91
CA ALA A 161 -6.63 -1.45 -3.85
C ALA A 161 -5.22 -1.09 -4.37
N ILE A 162 -4.53 -0.25 -3.61
CA ILE A 162 -3.17 0.20 -3.91
C ILE A 162 -2.29 0.06 -2.66
N ALA A 163 -1.13 -0.60 -2.82
CA ALA A 163 -0.06 -0.61 -1.84
C ALA A 163 0.95 0.47 -2.15
N PHE A 164 1.36 1.22 -1.13
CA PHE A 164 2.43 2.22 -1.20
C PHE A 164 3.57 1.85 -0.25
N SER A 165 4.80 2.04 -0.69
CA SER A 165 6.01 1.69 0.06
C SER A 165 7.10 2.74 -0.15
N GLY A 166 7.81 3.15 0.90
CA GLY A 166 8.84 4.19 0.83
C GLY A 166 10.24 3.66 1.07
N SER A 167 11.23 4.06 0.27
CA SER A 167 12.64 3.68 0.47
C SER A 167 13.24 4.21 1.79
N ASN A 168 12.75 5.32 2.33
CA ASN A 168 13.20 5.83 3.62
C ASN A 168 12.66 4.96 4.77
N SER A 169 13.52 4.61 5.73
CA SER A 169 13.11 3.95 6.97
C SER A 169 12.88 4.97 8.09
N ASN A 170 11.64 5.10 8.57
CA ASN A 170 11.29 5.99 9.70
C ASN A 170 9.99 5.55 10.40
N ASN A 171 10.09 4.68 11.41
CA ASN A 171 8.93 4.19 12.15
C ASN A 171 8.81 4.96 13.45
N SER A 172 8.45 6.21 13.32
CA SER A 172 8.24 7.11 14.44
C SER A 172 6.78 7.12 14.88
N PHE A 173 6.59 7.49 16.14
CA PHE A 173 5.28 7.78 16.68
C PHE A 173 4.78 9.11 16.12
N PHE A 174 3.53 9.13 15.62
CA PHE A 174 3.01 10.32 14.94
C PHE A 174 3.01 11.57 15.80
N LYS A 175 2.77 11.47 17.12
CA LYS A 175 2.75 12.65 18.01
C LYS A 175 4.12 13.31 18.17
N ASP A 176 5.19 12.56 17.92
CA ASP A 176 6.55 13.06 18.09
C ASP A 176 7.13 13.63 16.78
N SER A 177 6.62 13.17 15.63
CA SER A 177 7.26 13.42 14.33
C SER A 177 6.33 14.01 13.26
N LEU A 178 5.01 13.89 13.39
CA LEU A 178 4.09 14.47 12.43
C LEU A 178 3.99 15.98 12.63
N ASN A 179 4.27 16.72 11.55
CA ASN A 179 4.16 18.17 11.49
C ASN A 179 3.82 18.59 10.05
N ASP A 180 3.66 19.88 9.81
CA ASP A 180 3.21 20.43 8.52
C ASP A 180 4.36 20.82 7.57
N ASN A 181 5.61 20.43 7.86
CA ASN A 181 6.73 20.68 6.96
C ASN A 181 6.62 19.84 5.69
N PRO A 182 6.36 20.41 4.51
CA PRO A 182 6.18 19.63 3.28
C PRO A 182 7.45 18.88 2.85
N ASP A 183 8.61 19.27 3.36
CA ASP A 183 9.90 18.65 3.04
C ASP A 183 10.19 17.40 3.87
N ASP A 184 9.38 17.11 4.88
CA ASP A 184 9.52 15.88 5.65
C ASP A 184 9.13 14.67 4.81
N VAL A 185 9.90 13.59 4.94
CA VAL A 185 9.74 12.33 4.17
C VAL A 185 8.30 11.83 4.15
N GLN A 186 7.64 11.75 5.31
CA GLN A 186 6.26 11.27 5.41
C GLN A 186 5.26 12.16 4.66
N ASN A 187 5.53 13.47 4.59
CA ASN A 187 4.64 14.45 3.97
C ASN A 187 4.83 14.45 2.45
N ILE A 188 6.08 14.26 1.97
CA ILE A 188 6.36 14.00 0.56
C ILE A 188 5.62 12.74 0.11
N TYR A 189 5.80 11.60 0.80
CA TYR A 189 5.12 10.37 0.44
C TYR A 189 3.59 10.48 0.51
N ALA A 190 3.03 11.10 1.55
CA ALA A 190 1.60 11.32 1.66
C ALA A 190 1.04 12.17 0.51
N SER A 191 1.73 13.25 0.14
CA SER A 191 1.37 14.09 -1.01
C SER A 191 1.37 13.30 -2.32
N LYS A 192 2.38 12.45 -2.53
CA LYS A 192 2.44 11.55 -3.69
C LYS A 192 1.30 10.52 -3.68
N VAL A 193 0.94 9.96 -2.53
CA VAL A 193 -0.25 9.10 -2.43
C VAL A 193 -1.50 9.83 -2.92
N VAL A 194 -1.73 11.08 -2.46
CA VAL A 194 -2.86 11.90 -2.91
C VAL A 194 -2.82 12.14 -4.43
N GLU A 195 -1.66 12.52 -4.97
CA GLU A 195 -1.51 12.78 -6.41
C GLU A 195 -1.93 11.58 -7.27
N LEU A 196 -1.47 10.37 -6.94
CA LEU A 196 -1.84 9.17 -7.69
C LEU A 196 -3.32 8.82 -7.51
N VAL A 197 -3.83 8.88 -6.28
CA VAL A 197 -5.23 8.58 -5.96
C VAL A 197 -6.18 9.52 -6.70
N ASP A 198 -5.93 10.82 -6.65
CA ASP A 198 -6.74 11.84 -7.34
C ASP A 198 -6.67 11.68 -8.86
N THR A 199 -5.49 11.37 -9.39
CA THR A 199 -5.31 11.11 -10.83
C THR A 199 -6.16 9.92 -11.28
N LEU A 200 -6.19 8.83 -10.50
CA LEU A 200 -7.02 7.66 -10.80
C LEU A 200 -8.51 7.98 -10.71
N PHE A 201 -8.96 8.70 -9.67
CA PHE A 201 -10.37 9.07 -9.54
C PHE A 201 -10.82 10.02 -10.64
N ALA A 202 -9.98 10.98 -11.04
CA ALA A 202 -10.26 11.85 -12.18
C ALA A 202 -10.35 11.07 -13.50
N ALA A 203 -9.53 10.02 -13.66
CA ALA A 203 -9.54 9.14 -14.83
C ALA A 203 -10.66 8.08 -14.81
N GLN A 204 -11.34 7.88 -13.66
CA GLN A 204 -12.38 6.84 -13.51
C GLN A 204 -13.52 7.00 -14.52
N GLY A 205 -13.92 8.24 -14.83
CA GLY A 205 -15.09 8.52 -15.68
C GLY A 205 -16.36 7.87 -15.13
N ASP A 206 -17.15 7.25 -16.00
CA ASP A 206 -18.41 6.56 -15.63
C ASP A 206 -18.20 5.10 -15.17
N ASN A 207 -16.94 4.65 -15.00
CA ASN A 207 -16.67 3.27 -14.59
C ASN A 207 -17.17 3.01 -13.16
N PRO A 208 -17.92 1.93 -12.92
CA PRO A 208 -18.52 1.65 -11.60
C PRO A 208 -17.47 1.24 -10.54
N VAL A 209 -16.25 0.89 -10.95
CA VAL A 209 -15.12 0.55 -10.08
C VAL A 209 -13.87 1.27 -10.59
N LEU A 210 -13.00 1.69 -9.68
CA LEU A 210 -11.80 2.48 -10.02
C LEU A 210 -10.79 1.71 -10.87
N LEU A 211 -10.56 0.44 -10.51
CA LEU A 211 -9.65 -0.47 -11.20
C LEU A 211 -10.40 -1.71 -11.70
N PRO A 212 -9.91 -2.41 -12.74
CA PRO A 212 -10.43 -3.71 -13.12
C PRO A 212 -10.49 -4.67 -11.92
N ARG A 213 -11.58 -5.45 -11.83
CA ARG A 213 -11.74 -6.41 -10.73
C ARG A 213 -10.64 -7.45 -10.75
N GLY A 214 -10.19 -7.83 -9.56
CA GLY A 214 -9.09 -8.78 -9.41
C GLY A 214 -7.71 -8.15 -9.61
N THR A 215 -7.62 -6.84 -9.86
CA THR A 215 -6.35 -6.11 -10.03
C THR A 215 -6.11 -5.14 -8.88
N GLY A 216 -4.86 -5.07 -8.43
CA GLY A 216 -4.35 -4.04 -7.52
C GLY A 216 -3.06 -3.40 -8.06
N LEU A 217 -2.61 -2.35 -7.39
CA LEU A 217 -1.35 -1.67 -7.70
C LEU A 217 -0.34 -1.84 -6.55
N ASN A 218 0.92 -2.04 -6.90
CA ASN A 218 2.07 -1.85 -6.01
C ASN A 218 2.83 -0.60 -6.46
N VAL A 219 3.18 0.25 -5.50
CA VAL A 219 3.91 1.50 -5.76
C VAL A 219 5.04 1.60 -4.76
N ASN A 220 6.27 1.68 -5.25
CA ASN A 220 7.42 1.99 -4.41
C ASN A 220 7.97 3.38 -4.73
N PHE A 221 8.17 4.17 -3.68
CA PHE A 221 8.77 5.49 -3.77
C PHE A 221 10.29 5.40 -3.57
N PRO A 222 11.07 6.18 -4.34
CA PRO A 222 12.52 6.27 -4.13
C PRO A 222 12.81 6.93 -2.79
N LYS A 223 14.09 7.00 -2.43
CA LYS A 223 14.49 7.78 -1.27
C LYS A 223 14.19 9.26 -1.54
N VAL A 224 13.48 9.91 -0.63
CA VAL A 224 13.17 11.33 -0.67
C VAL A 224 13.80 12.05 0.53
N ALA A 225 14.27 13.26 0.30
CA ALA A 225 14.66 14.23 1.32
C ALA A 225 14.98 15.56 0.63
N SER A 226 14.78 16.67 1.33
CA SER A 226 15.18 18.01 0.88
C SER A 226 16.69 18.29 1.00
N ASP A 227 17.46 17.31 1.49
CA ASP A 227 18.91 17.45 1.66
C ASP A 227 19.68 17.35 0.32
N SER A 228 20.93 17.83 0.32
CA SER A 228 21.78 17.83 -0.88
C SER A 228 22.29 16.45 -1.30
N THR A 229 22.05 15.40 -0.50
CA THR A 229 22.51 14.03 -0.78
C THR A 229 21.45 13.21 -1.51
N THR A 230 20.17 13.44 -1.21
CA THR A 230 19.04 12.78 -1.85
C THR A 230 18.44 13.69 -2.92
N GLY A 231 18.19 14.97 -2.60
CA GLY A 231 17.70 15.98 -3.54
C GLY A 231 16.34 15.70 -4.20
N CYS A 232 15.68 14.59 -3.85
CA CYS A 232 14.41 14.16 -4.42
C CYS A 232 13.27 14.55 -3.48
N THR A 233 12.46 15.52 -3.89
CA THR A 233 11.28 15.99 -3.15
C THR A 233 9.97 15.84 -3.91
N ASP A 234 10.02 15.54 -5.20
CA ASP A 234 8.85 15.35 -6.06
C ASP A 234 9.11 14.19 -7.04
N PRO A 235 9.07 12.94 -6.53
CA PRO A 235 9.34 11.79 -7.38
C PRO A 235 8.26 11.62 -8.45
N LYS A 236 8.68 11.25 -9.66
CA LYS A 236 7.77 11.00 -10.80
C LYS A 236 7.34 9.55 -10.85
N TYR A 237 6.24 9.25 -11.54
CA TYR A 237 5.73 7.89 -11.71
C TYR A 237 6.12 7.31 -13.06
N THR A 238 6.46 6.02 -13.07
CA THR A 238 6.57 5.22 -14.29
C THR A 238 5.96 3.84 -14.05
N PHE A 239 5.41 3.22 -15.10
CA PHE A 239 5.00 1.82 -15.00
C PHE A 239 6.21 0.90 -14.88
N ALA A 240 6.05 -0.15 -14.10
CA ALA A 240 7.02 -1.23 -13.93
C ALA A 240 6.32 -2.60 -13.90
N ARG A 241 7.13 -3.65 -13.85
CA ARG A 241 6.69 -5.03 -13.65
C ARG A 241 7.31 -5.62 -12.38
N LEU A 242 6.58 -6.54 -11.73
CA LEU A 242 7.04 -7.22 -10.51
C LEU A 242 8.15 -8.26 -10.75
N SER A 243 8.30 -8.72 -12.01
CA SER A 243 9.26 -9.77 -12.39
C SER A 243 10.27 -9.18 -13.38
N GLY A 244 11.52 -9.63 -13.38
CA GLY A 244 12.53 -9.09 -14.28
C GLY A 244 13.96 -9.41 -13.85
N PRO A 245 14.95 -8.95 -14.63
CA PRO A 245 16.33 -9.35 -14.46
C PRO A 245 16.98 -8.90 -13.15
N GLU A 246 16.52 -7.81 -12.52
CA GLU A 246 17.07 -7.32 -11.26
C GLU A 246 16.27 -7.77 -10.03
N VAL A 247 15.23 -8.58 -10.24
CA VAL A 247 14.44 -9.12 -9.14
C VAL A 247 15.27 -10.09 -8.32
N VAL A 248 15.28 -9.88 -7.00
CA VAL A 248 15.98 -10.72 -6.04
C VAL A 248 15.03 -11.61 -5.25
N ILE A 249 15.59 -12.61 -4.58
CA ILE A 249 14.87 -13.47 -3.65
C ILE A 249 15.43 -13.37 -2.23
N SER A 250 14.54 -13.50 -1.25
CA SER A 250 14.89 -13.68 0.15
C SER A 250 15.73 -14.95 0.31
N SER A 251 16.89 -14.81 0.95
CA SER A 251 17.86 -15.86 1.15
C SER A 251 18.53 -15.72 2.52
N LEU A 252 19.38 -16.69 2.87
CA LEU A 252 20.07 -16.76 4.14
C LEU A 252 21.57 -16.89 3.91
N LYS A 253 22.35 -16.11 4.67
CA LYS A 253 23.81 -16.20 4.71
C LYS A 253 24.25 -16.76 6.06
N PHE A 254 24.96 -17.89 6.05
CA PHE A 254 25.54 -18.46 7.26
C PHE A 254 26.80 -17.67 7.68
N ASN A 255 26.88 -17.29 8.95
CA ASN A 255 28.05 -16.70 9.56
C ASN A 255 28.79 -17.75 10.40
N SER A 256 29.91 -18.25 9.87
CA SER A 256 30.71 -19.28 10.53
C SER A 256 31.40 -18.80 11.81
N SER A 257 31.54 -17.49 12.03
CA SER A 257 32.20 -16.94 13.21
C SER A 257 31.31 -16.99 14.46
N ASN A 258 29.99 -16.97 14.31
CA ASN A 258 29.04 -17.04 15.42
C ASN A 258 27.99 -18.15 15.29
N GLY A 259 27.99 -18.90 14.19
CA GLY A 259 27.05 -20.00 13.94
C GLY A 259 25.62 -19.56 13.63
N LEU A 260 25.39 -18.27 13.32
CA LEU A 260 24.07 -17.70 13.06
C LEU A 260 23.84 -17.45 11.56
N PHE A 261 22.58 -17.32 11.18
CA PHE A 261 22.18 -16.90 9.83
C PHE A 261 21.75 -15.44 9.84
N THR A 262 22.04 -14.72 8.76
CA THR A 262 21.51 -13.39 8.49
C THR A 262 20.71 -13.40 7.20
N PHE A 263 19.68 -12.55 7.13
CA PHE A 263 18.98 -12.31 5.87
C PHE A 263 19.95 -11.82 4.79
N SER A 264 19.74 -12.26 3.56
CA SER A 264 20.47 -11.83 2.38
C SER A 264 19.59 -11.91 1.14
N TYR A 265 20.01 -11.25 0.07
CA TYR A 265 19.36 -11.38 -1.24
C TYR A 265 20.11 -12.38 -2.12
N GLY A 266 19.36 -13.18 -2.87
CA GLY A 266 19.87 -14.09 -3.89
C GLY A 266 19.21 -13.85 -5.23
N SER A 267 19.72 -14.51 -6.27
CA SER A 267 19.10 -14.55 -7.60
C SER A 267 18.37 -15.88 -7.77
N ALA A 268 17.19 -15.86 -8.41
CA ALA A 268 16.48 -17.07 -8.81
C ALA A 268 16.01 -16.97 -10.25
N ILE A 269 16.07 -18.09 -10.98
CA ILE A 269 15.62 -18.12 -12.38
C ILE A 269 14.11 -17.85 -12.52
N GLY A 270 13.32 -18.19 -11.49
CA GLY A 270 11.86 -18.10 -11.54
C GLY A 270 11.34 -16.66 -11.60
N SER A 271 12.02 -15.71 -10.97
CA SER A 271 11.64 -14.30 -10.97
C SER A 271 11.95 -13.57 -12.28
N ASN A 272 12.78 -14.18 -13.13
CA ASN A 272 13.26 -13.55 -14.37
C ASN A 272 12.46 -13.99 -15.60
N VAL A 273 11.57 -14.98 -15.46
CA VAL A 273 10.73 -15.43 -16.57
C VAL A 273 9.47 -14.58 -16.67
N ILE A 274 9.19 -14.12 -17.88
CA ILE A 274 8.08 -13.22 -18.18
C ILE A 274 6.96 -14.05 -18.81
N TYR A 275 5.95 -14.36 -18.00
CA TYR A 275 4.75 -15.07 -18.42
C TYR A 275 3.52 -14.17 -18.56
N HIS A 276 3.49 -13.08 -17.80
CA HIS A 276 2.40 -12.13 -17.74
C HIS A 276 2.94 -10.70 -17.84
N GLY A 277 2.09 -9.78 -18.30
CA GLY A 277 2.40 -8.36 -18.42
C GLY A 277 3.26 -7.99 -19.63
N ASP A 278 3.62 -6.72 -19.71
CA ASP A 278 4.42 -6.16 -20.80
C ASP A 278 5.92 -6.41 -20.56
N ALA A 279 6.58 -7.13 -21.48
CA ALA A 279 8.01 -7.42 -21.43
C ALA A 279 8.90 -6.20 -21.71
N ALA A 280 8.34 -5.11 -22.23
CA ALA A 280 9.07 -3.87 -22.49
C ALA A 280 9.23 -2.98 -21.25
N LEU A 281 8.47 -3.22 -20.18
CA LEU A 281 8.56 -2.44 -18.94
C LEU A 281 9.79 -2.85 -18.11
N PRO A 282 10.45 -1.89 -17.43
CA PRO A 282 11.49 -2.20 -16.46
C PRO A 282 10.89 -2.90 -15.23
N ASP A 283 11.69 -3.70 -14.52
CA ASP A 283 11.27 -4.20 -13.20
C ASP A 283 11.39 -3.11 -12.12
N GLU A 284 10.71 -3.31 -10.99
CA GLU A 284 10.66 -2.33 -9.88
C GLU A 284 12.07 -1.93 -9.39
N ASN A 285 13.01 -2.88 -9.30
CA ASN A 285 14.38 -2.56 -8.90
C ASN A 285 15.08 -1.69 -9.93
N GLN A 286 14.85 -1.94 -11.22
CA GLN A 286 15.43 -1.11 -12.26
C GLN A 286 14.95 0.34 -12.17
N VAL A 287 13.68 0.55 -11.82
CA VAL A 287 13.13 1.89 -11.59
C VAL A 287 13.79 2.53 -10.39
N ILE A 288 13.75 1.88 -9.23
CA ILE A 288 14.23 2.45 -7.96
C ILE A 288 15.75 2.67 -7.95
N ASN A 289 16.53 1.77 -8.55
CA ASN A 289 17.99 1.81 -8.47
C ASN A 289 18.64 2.68 -9.56
N HIS A 290 18.00 2.84 -10.73
CA HIS A 290 18.64 3.48 -11.88
C HIS A 290 17.93 4.74 -12.39
N LEU A 291 16.66 4.94 -12.06
CA LEU A 291 15.94 6.15 -12.47
C LEU A 291 15.97 7.19 -11.37
N ASP A 292 16.43 8.39 -11.70
CA ASP A 292 16.55 9.48 -10.75
C ASP A 292 15.16 9.95 -10.29
N CYS A 293 14.98 10.05 -8.97
CA CYS A 293 13.76 10.54 -8.33
C CYS A 293 12.46 9.99 -8.97
N THR A 294 12.40 8.67 -9.17
CA THR A 294 11.28 8.00 -9.86
C THR A 294 10.72 6.87 -9.00
N SER A 295 9.39 6.77 -8.99
CA SER A 295 8.58 5.76 -8.31
C SER A 295 8.00 4.81 -9.35
N ASP A 296 7.99 3.52 -9.06
CA ASP A 296 7.31 2.54 -9.89
C ASP A 296 5.80 2.50 -9.59
N VAL A 297 5.06 2.04 -10.60
CA VAL A 297 3.66 1.60 -10.50
C VAL A 297 3.58 0.26 -11.18
N ALA A 298 3.46 -0.82 -10.40
CA ALA A 298 3.31 -2.17 -10.92
C ALA A 298 1.88 -2.69 -10.71
N LEU A 299 1.29 -3.26 -11.77
CA LEU A 299 -0.02 -3.89 -11.69
C LEU A 299 0.14 -5.36 -11.28
N PHE A 300 -0.73 -5.83 -10.40
CA PHE A 300 -0.81 -7.24 -10.06
C PHE A 300 -2.26 -7.76 -10.12
N SER A 301 -2.40 -9.06 -10.32
CA SER A 301 -3.69 -9.77 -10.30
C SER A 301 -3.74 -10.76 -9.13
N VAL A 302 -4.94 -10.99 -8.58
CA VAL A 302 -5.20 -12.04 -7.59
C VAL A 302 -5.77 -13.33 -8.20
N ASP A 303 -5.88 -13.39 -9.54
CA ASP A 303 -6.05 -14.64 -10.27
C ASP A 303 -4.70 -15.35 -10.39
N TYR A 304 -4.45 -16.28 -9.47
CA TYR A 304 -3.22 -17.06 -9.43
C TYR A 304 -3.21 -18.25 -10.39
N THR A 305 -4.24 -18.41 -11.23
CA THR A 305 -4.25 -19.46 -12.26
C THR A 305 -3.10 -19.20 -13.24
N ALA A 306 -2.29 -20.22 -13.50
CA ALA A 306 -1.20 -20.13 -14.47
C ALA A 306 -1.74 -19.73 -15.85
N ASN A 307 -0.90 -19.10 -16.68
CA ASN A 307 -1.33 -18.80 -18.06
C ASN A 307 -1.57 -20.09 -18.85
N ILE A 308 -2.29 -19.95 -19.96
CA ILE A 308 -2.71 -21.06 -20.80
C ILE A 308 -1.54 -21.86 -21.40
N GLU A 309 -0.39 -21.23 -21.65
CA GLU A 309 0.79 -21.93 -22.19
C GLU A 309 1.37 -22.88 -21.15
N GLN A 310 1.57 -22.39 -19.92
CA GLN A 310 2.02 -23.21 -18.78
C GLN A 310 1.02 -24.31 -18.45
N GLU A 311 -0.28 -23.98 -18.46
CA GLU A 311 -1.34 -24.96 -18.21
C GLU A 311 -1.31 -26.08 -19.24
N ASN A 312 -1.20 -25.74 -20.54
CA ASN A 312 -1.14 -26.73 -21.62
C ASN A 312 0.11 -27.61 -21.53
N GLU A 313 1.26 -27.05 -21.17
CA GLU A 313 2.50 -27.81 -20.95
C GLU A 313 2.29 -28.87 -19.86
N VAL A 314 1.78 -28.46 -18.69
CA VAL A 314 1.52 -29.38 -17.57
C VAL A 314 0.45 -30.41 -17.94
N ARG A 315 -0.64 -30.00 -18.61
CA ARG A 315 -1.69 -30.93 -19.09
C ARG A 315 -1.13 -31.98 -20.06
N GLY A 316 -0.18 -31.61 -20.92
CA GLY A 316 0.53 -32.55 -21.76
C GLY A 316 1.32 -33.59 -20.96
N MET A 317 1.96 -33.17 -19.86
CA MET A 317 2.73 -34.05 -18.97
C MET A 317 1.85 -35.03 -18.18
N ILE A 318 0.68 -34.60 -17.72
CA ILE A 318 -0.22 -35.42 -16.89
C ILE A 318 -1.43 -35.97 -17.66
N GLY A 319 -1.47 -35.80 -18.99
CA GLY A 319 -2.64 -36.11 -19.82
C GLY A 319 -3.12 -37.56 -19.73
N SER A 320 -2.23 -38.51 -19.42
CA SER A 320 -2.58 -39.92 -19.27
C SER A 320 -3.45 -40.24 -18.04
N ILE A 321 -3.50 -39.33 -17.05
CA ILE A 321 -4.31 -39.48 -15.83
C ILE A 321 -5.46 -38.47 -15.73
N LEU A 322 -5.58 -37.55 -16.70
CA LEU A 322 -6.69 -36.60 -16.78
C LEU A 322 -7.92 -37.27 -17.42
N SER A 323 -9.11 -36.96 -16.89
CA SER A 323 -10.42 -37.42 -17.39
C SER A 323 -10.92 -36.59 -18.56
#